data_AF-A0A8S3USX2-F1
#
_entry.id   AF-A0A8S3USX2-F1
#
_cell.length_a   1.000
_cell.length_b   1.000
_cell.length_c   1.000
_cell.angle_alpha   90.00
_cell.angle_beta   90.00
_cell.angle_gamma   90.00
#
_symmetry.space_group_name_H-M   'P 1'
#
loop_
_entity.id
_entity.type
_entity.pdbx_description
1 polymer ?
#
loop_
_entity_poly.entity_id
_entity_poly.type
_entity_poly.pdbx_seq_one_letter_code
_entity_poly.pdbx_strand_id
1 'polypeptide(L)'
;MRKNSVTYVKTSDMKRRVAIIGAGCSGLTAIKACLEEHLQPVCFEREDDVGGLWNYNDEPKLGKGSVFKSTVINVSKEMMAFSDFPPPRHHATFGPHRQVLDYFKLYAENFGLSEFIRFNTSVEKVEQAEDYEETGRWTLIYRNATTDDVKTEIFDGVMVCTGHHTFPHMPIFYGKRQFRGRIMHSHSYRDSTEYADKKVLVVGLGNSGVDIAVDLCKHAKQVYLSSRRGAWIISRKFLCGIPADAFANTRLLFSLPKSFLKWAFQFFANLHFNHGLYGLKPQNRGLETHPTISDDLPVKMLSGQVILKPNVQHFTETGVILDNNECIEVDDVIFATGQNTLPFREIMEEDIEQKRKRSSFIKTQRHTIQVPVMLTN
;
A
#
# COMPACT_ATOMS: atom_id res chain seq x y z
N MET A 1 -49.45 51.34 0.55
CA MET A 1 -48.33 50.53 0.03
C MET A 1 -48.23 49.26 0.86
N ARG A 2 -48.78 48.14 0.38
CA ARG A 2 -48.65 46.82 1.02
C ARG A 2 -47.28 46.25 0.62
N LYS A 3 -46.40 46.03 1.59
CA LYS A 3 -45.12 45.36 1.35
C LYS A 3 -45.41 43.88 1.09
N ASN A 4 -45.18 43.44 -0.14
CA ASN A 4 -45.13 42.03 -0.49
C ASN A 4 -43.91 41.42 0.23
N SER A 5 -44.16 40.62 1.27
CA SER A 5 -43.16 39.74 1.84
C SER A 5 -42.97 38.56 0.89
N VAL A 6 -41.89 38.59 0.11
CA VAL A 6 -41.42 37.43 -0.65
C VAL A 6 -40.86 36.42 0.33
N THR A 7 -41.61 35.35 0.57
CA THR A 7 -41.12 34.20 1.33
C THR A 7 -40.21 33.40 0.41
N TYR A 8 -38.89 33.49 0.62
CA TYR A 8 -37.96 32.58 -0.03
C TYR A 8 -38.21 31.17 0.52
N VAL A 9 -38.77 30.30 -0.33
CA VAL A 9 -38.77 28.86 -0.07
C VAL A 9 -37.31 28.43 -0.12
N LYS A 10 -36.71 28.16 1.05
CA LYS A 10 -35.46 27.41 1.14
C LYS A 10 -35.72 26.09 0.43
N THR A 11 -35.19 25.91 -0.77
CA THR A 11 -35.07 24.58 -1.38
C THR A 11 -34.47 23.68 -0.31
N SER A 12 -35.18 22.60 0.03
CA SER A 12 -34.70 21.56 0.95
C SER A 12 -33.23 21.27 0.62
N ASP A 13 -32.35 21.54 1.58
CA ASP A 13 -30.90 21.42 1.47
C ASP A 13 -30.56 19.93 1.33
N MET A 14 -30.77 19.37 0.13
CA MET A 14 -30.46 17.98 -0.16
C MET A 14 -28.95 17.85 -0.11
N LYS A 15 -28.45 17.25 0.96
CA LYS A 15 -27.02 17.00 1.13
C LYS A 15 -26.49 16.25 -0.09
N ARG A 16 -25.42 16.79 -0.70
CA ARG A 16 -24.75 16.13 -1.82
C ARG A 16 -24.26 14.74 -1.40
N ARG A 17 -24.57 13.74 -2.21
CA ARG A 17 -24.24 12.35 -1.96
C ARG A 17 -22.88 12.02 -2.57
N VAL A 18 -21.96 11.49 -1.77
CA VAL A 18 -20.62 11.12 -2.22
C VAL A 18 -20.41 9.62 -2.08
N ALA A 19 -20.10 8.95 -3.18
CA ALA A 19 -19.71 7.55 -3.14
C ALA A 19 -18.23 7.41 -2.74
N ILE A 20 -17.94 6.49 -1.83
CA ILE A 20 -16.58 6.17 -1.38
C ILE A 20 -16.31 4.69 -1.66
N ILE A 21 -15.25 4.38 -2.39
CA ILE A 21 -14.96 2.99 -2.82
C ILE A 21 -13.81 2.43 -1.99
N GLY A 22 -14.13 1.57 -1.03
CA GLY A 22 -13.21 0.93 -0.07
C GLY A 22 -13.19 1.61 1.30
N ALA A 23 -13.23 0.81 2.36
CA ALA A 23 -13.23 1.19 3.77
C ALA A 23 -11.88 0.87 4.47
N GLY A 24 -10.77 0.98 3.73
CA GLY A 24 -9.42 1.06 4.31
C GLY A 24 -9.17 2.42 4.98
N CYS A 25 -7.92 2.69 5.37
CA CYS A 25 -7.56 3.97 6.02
C CYS A 25 -8.02 5.21 5.24
N SER A 26 -7.83 5.22 3.92
CA SER A 26 -8.29 6.32 3.05
C SER A 26 -9.81 6.47 3.05
N GLY A 27 -10.55 5.36 3.03
CA GLY A 27 -12.01 5.35 3.05
C GLY A 27 -12.58 5.89 4.35
N LEU A 28 -12.05 5.42 5.49
CA LEU A 28 -12.47 5.91 6.81
C LEU A 28 -12.27 7.42 6.94
N THR A 29 -11.11 7.94 6.52
CA THR A 29 -10.88 9.40 6.53
C THR A 29 -11.77 10.14 5.54
N ALA A 30 -12.10 9.54 4.38
CA ALA A 30 -12.98 10.14 3.39
C ALA A 30 -14.42 10.26 3.91
N ILE A 31 -14.92 9.25 4.63
CA ILE A 31 -16.24 9.28 5.27
C ILE A 31 -16.28 10.43 6.27
N LYS A 32 -15.31 10.48 7.20
CA LYS A 32 -15.26 11.54 8.21
C LYS A 32 -15.18 12.93 7.60
N ALA A 33 -14.31 13.13 6.60
CA ALA A 33 -14.18 14.41 5.91
C ALA A 33 -15.49 14.83 5.23
N CYS A 34 -16.23 13.89 4.63
CA CYS A 34 -17.56 14.18 4.08
C CYS A 34 -18.54 14.65 5.15
N LEU A 35 -18.54 14.02 6.33
CA LEU A 35 -19.43 14.40 7.43
C LEU A 35 -19.11 15.79 7.99
N GLU A 36 -17.82 16.11 8.14
CA GLU A 36 -17.34 17.42 8.58
C GLU A 36 -17.73 18.54 7.62
N GLU A 37 -17.75 18.26 6.31
CA GLU A 37 -18.20 19.17 5.25
C GLU A 37 -19.71 19.08 4.95
N HIS A 38 -20.49 18.44 5.84
CA HIS A 38 -21.94 18.31 5.74
C HIS A 38 -22.47 17.59 4.47
N LEU A 39 -21.64 16.75 3.84
CA LEU A 39 -22.00 15.86 2.74
C LEU A 39 -22.65 14.57 3.27
N GLN A 40 -23.25 13.77 2.36
CA GLN A 40 -23.82 12.47 2.68
C GLN A 40 -22.98 11.34 2.06
N PRO A 41 -22.02 10.76 2.81
CA PRO A 41 -21.19 9.69 2.29
C PRO A 41 -21.97 8.36 2.19
N VAL A 42 -21.66 7.58 1.16
CA VAL A 42 -22.02 6.16 1.04
C VAL A 42 -20.77 5.40 0.65
N CYS A 43 -20.25 4.59 1.57
CA CYS A 43 -19.06 3.79 1.36
C CYS A 43 -19.42 2.36 0.95
N PHE A 44 -18.72 1.84 -0.04
CA PHE A 44 -18.85 0.48 -0.54
C PHE A 44 -17.57 -0.29 -0.22
N GLU A 45 -17.67 -1.32 0.62
CA GLU A 45 -16.56 -2.19 1.00
C GLU A 45 -16.86 -3.62 0.55
N ARG A 46 -15.89 -4.23 -0.14
CA ARG A 46 -16.02 -5.58 -0.69
C ARG A 46 -15.86 -6.66 0.37
N GLU A 47 -15.13 -6.39 1.44
CA GLU A 47 -15.00 -7.27 2.60
C GLU A 47 -16.14 -7.05 3.59
N ASP A 48 -16.18 -7.88 4.62
CA ASP A 48 -17.13 -7.84 5.73
C ASP A 48 -16.66 -6.95 6.90
N ASP A 49 -15.49 -6.32 6.78
CA ASP A 49 -14.86 -5.51 7.83
C ASP A 49 -14.00 -4.38 7.24
N VAL A 50 -13.66 -3.40 8.09
CA VAL A 50 -12.83 -2.23 7.73
C VAL A 50 -11.34 -2.57 7.72
N GLY A 51 -10.52 -1.59 7.31
CA GLY A 51 -9.06 -1.62 7.49
C GLY A 51 -8.28 -2.03 6.24
N GLY A 52 -8.94 -2.63 5.25
CA GLY A 52 -8.35 -2.95 3.94
C GLY A 52 -7.08 -3.80 4.07
N LEU A 53 -5.94 -3.27 3.62
CA LEU A 53 -4.63 -3.94 3.66
C LEU A 53 -4.27 -4.53 5.04
N TRP A 54 -4.68 -3.86 6.11
CA TRP A 54 -4.34 -4.23 7.49
C TRP A 54 -5.27 -5.28 8.09
N ASN A 55 -6.39 -5.56 7.42
CA ASN A 55 -7.23 -6.70 7.73
C ASN A 55 -6.59 -7.98 7.16
N TYR A 56 -5.91 -8.71 8.04
CA TYR A 56 -5.18 -9.91 7.66
C TYR A 56 -6.15 -11.04 7.30
N ASN A 57 -5.83 -11.75 6.21
CA ASN A 57 -6.55 -12.95 5.81
C ASN A 57 -5.55 -14.04 5.41
N ASP A 58 -5.70 -15.24 5.98
CA ASP A 58 -4.90 -16.42 5.66
C ASP A 58 -5.01 -16.84 4.18
N GLU A 59 -6.11 -16.51 3.49
CA GLU A 59 -6.36 -16.85 2.09
C GLU A 59 -6.22 -15.62 1.16
N PRO A 60 -5.03 -15.34 0.59
CA PRO A 60 -4.84 -14.27 -0.38
C PRO A 60 -5.72 -14.48 -1.62
N LYS A 61 -6.54 -13.49 -1.95
CA LYS A 61 -7.27 -13.44 -3.24
C LYS A 61 -6.71 -12.31 -4.09
N LEU A 62 -6.66 -12.52 -5.41
CA LEU A 62 -6.23 -11.49 -6.35
C LEU A 62 -7.18 -10.28 -6.26
N GLY A 63 -6.64 -9.07 -6.34
CA GLY A 63 -7.43 -7.85 -6.18
C GLY A 63 -7.78 -7.49 -4.73
N LYS A 64 -7.50 -8.37 -3.75
CA LYS A 64 -7.60 -8.09 -2.31
C LYS A 64 -6.19 -7.98 -1.71
N GLY A 65 -5.80 -6.79 -1.30
CA GLY A 65 -4.50 -6.57 -0.65
C GLY A 65 -4.56 -7.01 0.80
N SER A 66 -3.54 -7.73 1.27
CA SER A 66 -3.40 -8.09 2.69
C SER A 66 -1.92 -8.21 3.06
N VAL A 67 -1.62 -7.94 4.31
CA VAL A 67 -0.29 -8.12 4.92
C VAL A 67 0.01 -9.60 5.20
N PHE A 68 1.24 -9.91 5.61
CA PHE A 68 1.59 -11.23 6.15
C PHE A 68 1.46 -11.23 7.68
N LYS A 69 1.37 -12.42 8.29
CA LYS A 69 1.05 -12.59 9.71
C LYS A 69 2.07 -11.92 10.64
N SER A 70 3.32 -11.89 10.22
CA SER A 70 4.44 -11.29 10.94
C SER A 70 4.62 -9.78 10.68
N THR A 71 3.76 -9.14 9.87
CA THR A 71 3.92 -7.73 9.51
C THR A 71 3.82 -6.80 10.73
N VAL A 72 4.84 -5.95 10.87
CA VAL A 72 4.91 -4.83 11.82
C VAL A 72 4.98 -3.55 11.02
N ILE A 73 4.22 -2.53 11.43
CA ILE A 73 4.23 -1.24 10.73
C ILE A 73 5.61 -0.56 10.85
N ASN A 74 6.04 0.09 9.77
CA ASN A 74 7.34 0.75 9.69
C ASN A 74 7.32 2.24 10.08
N VAL A 75 6.15 2.75 10.46
CA VAL A 75 5.93 4.14 10.90
C VAL A 75 5.48 4.08 12.36
N SER A 76 6.01 4.97 13.18
CA SER A 76 5.69 5.05 14.60
C SER A 76 4.23 5.48 14.80
N LYS A 77 3.62 4.99 15.89
CA LYS A 77 2.20 5.22 16.17
C LYS A 77 1.81 6.71 16.19
N GLU A 78 2.69 7.57 16.71
CA GLU A 78 2.44 9.02 16.76
C GLU A 78 2.53 9.68 15.36
N MET A 79 3.37 9.16 14.47
CA MET A 79 3.55 9.68 13.11
C MET A 79 2.53 9.13 12.11
N MET A 80 1.90 7.99 12.40
CA MET A 80 0.82 7.41 11.59
C MET A 80 -0.57 7.86 12.02
N ALA A 81 -0.70 8.50 13.19
CA ALA A 81 -1.98 8.85 13.77
C ALA A 81 -2.79 9.77 12.85
N PHE A 82 -4.10 9.58 12.83
CA PHE A 82 -5.02 10.61 12.36
C PHE A 82 -4.91 11.84 13.26
N SER A 83 -4.99 13.02 12.65
CA SER A 83 -4.61 14.29 13.27
C SER A 83 -5.37 14.63 14.57
N ASP A 84 -6.59 14.12 14.71
CA ASP A 84 -7.48 14.38 15.84
C ASP A 84 -7.86 13.12 16.62
N PHE A 85 -7.16 12.01 16.40
CA PHE A 85 -7.41 10.75 17.09
C PHE A 85 -6.11 10.02 17.41
N PRO A 86 -5.48 10.29 18.57
CA PRO A 86 -4.22 9.64 18.94
C PRO A 86 -4.43 8.13 19.18
N PRO A 87 -3.46 7.27 18.81
CA PRO A 87 -3.54 5.84 19.09
C PRO A 87 -3.48 5.55 20.59
N PRO A 88 -4.05 4.40 21.04
CA PRO A 88 -4.01 4.03 22.45
C PRO A 88 -2.60 4.01 23.05
N ARG A 89 -2.47 4.49 24.30
CA ARG A 89 -1.18 4.56 25.00
C ARG A 89 -0.48 3.20 25.10
N HIS A 90 -1.25 2.13 25.29
CA HIS A 90 -0.74 0.77 25.45
C HIS A 90 -0.33 0.09 24.14
N HIS A 91 -0.69 0.64 22.97
CA HIS A 91 -0.17 0.15 21.69
C HIS A 91 1.35 0.37 21.62
N ALA A 92 2.04 -0.55 20.95
CA ALA A 92 3.48 -0.45 20.75
C ALA A 92 3.80 0.70 19.79
N THR A 93 4.98 1.31 19.92
CA THR A 93 5.42 2.39 19.01
C THR A 93 5.43 1.93 17.55
N PHE A 94 5.89 0.71 17.29
CA PHE A 94 5.77 0.03 16.00
C PHE A 94 4.97 -1.25 16.24
N GLY A 95 3.66 -1.19 16.00
CA GLY A 95 2.73 -2.27 16.30
C GLY A 95 2.66 -3.36 15.21
N PRO A 96 2.30 -4.60 15.57
CA PRO A 96 1.90 -5.60 14.60
C PRO A 96 0.64 -5.13 13.85
N HIS A 97 0.39 -5.67 12.65
CA HIS A 97 -0.74 -5.29 11.81
C HIS A 97 -2.11 -5.28 12.54
N ARG A 98 -2.31 -6.21 13.49
CA ARG A 98 -3.52 -6.28 14.33
C ARG A 98 -3.77 -5.02 15.18
N GLN A 99 -2.72 -4.34 15.66
CA GLN A 99 -2.87 -3.08 16.41
C GLN A 99 -3.24 -1.92 15.47
N VAL A 100 -2.77 -1.96 14.22
CA VAL A 100 -3.17 -0.98 13.20
C VAL A 100 -4.65 -1.16 12.82
N LEU A 101 -5.10 -2.41 12.64
CA LEU A 101 -6.51 -2.72 12.42
C LEU A 101 -7.38 -2.28 13.61
N ASP A 102 -6.96 -2.61 14.84
CA ASP A 102 -7.64 -2.18 16.07
C ASP A 102 -7.79 -0.65 16.13
N TYR A 103 -6.72 0.10 15.82
CA TYR A 103 -6.76 1.56 15.74
C TYR A 103 -7.79 2.07 14.71
N PHE A 104 -7.89 1.45 13.53
CA PHE A 104 -8.90 1.82 12.54
C PHE A 104 -10.32 1.50 12.98
N LYS A 105 -10.53 0.39 13.69
CA LYS A 105 -11.84 0.05 14.27
C LYS A 105 -12.24 1.05 15.35
N LEU A 106 -11.33 1.40 16.26
CA LEU A 106 -11.54 2.43 17.27
C LEU A 106 -11.88 3.79 16.65
N TYR A 107 -11.22 4.16 15.56
CA TYR A 107 -11.52 5.38 14.83
C TYR A 107 -12.92 5.33 14.19
N ALA A 108 -13.27 4.23 13.52
CA ALA A 108 -14.58 4.06 12.92
C ALA A 108 -15.72 4.10 13.96
N GLU A 109 -15.52 3.47 15.13
CA GLU A 109 -16.46 3.49 16.24
C GLU A 109 -16.60 4.89 16.86
N ASN A 110 -15.48 5.56 17.17
CA ASN A 110 -15.47 6.87 17.81
C ASN A 110 -16.22 7.94 17.02
N PHE A 111 -16.14 7.88 15.68
CA PHE A 111 -16.79 8.83 14.79
C PHE A 111 -18.08 8.29 14.14
N GLY A 112 -18.56 7.10 14.56
CA GLY A 112 -19.79 6.50 14.03
C GLY A 112 -19.74 6.16 12.53
N LEU A 113 -18.57 5.94 11.95
CA LEU A 113 -18.39 5.86 10.50
C LEU A 113 -19.03 4.61 9.88
N SER A 114 -19.20 3.54 10.68
CA SER A 114 -19.70 2.24 10.22
C SER A 114 -21.11 2.29 9.63
N GLU A 115 -21.96 3.26 10.05
CA GLU A 115 -23.33 3.40 9.53
C GLU A 115 -23.37 3.81 8.04
N PHE A 116 -22.26 4.38 7.53
CA PHE A 116 -22.14 4.81 6.14
C PHE A 116 -21.53 3.74 5.25
N ILE A 117 -21.18 2.57 5.78
CA ILE A 117 -20.45 1.51 5.06
C ILE A 117 -21.40 0.37 4.70
N ARG A 118 -21.46 0.07 3.41
CA ARG A 118 -22.10 -1.12 2.86
C ARG A 118 -21.03 -2.19 2.65
N PHE A 119 -20.89 -3.08 3.62
CA PHE A 119 -20.00 -4.24 3.55
C PHE A 119 -20.48 -5.27 2.53
N ASN A 120 -19.60 -6.20 2.17
CA ASN A 120 -19.85 -7.24 1.17
C ASN A 120 -20.38 -6.68 -0.16
N THR A 121 -20.03 -5.44 -0.50
CA THR A 121 -20.56 -4.73 -1.66
C THR A 121 -19.41 -4.24 -2.54
N SER A 122 -19.25 -4.88 -3.70
CA SER A 122 -18.18 -4.57 -4.65
C SER A 122 -18.68 -3.61 -5.72
N VAL A 123 -17.99 -2.49 -5.91
CA VAL A 123 -18.24 -1.61 -7.07
C VAL A 123 -17.59 -2.23 -8.30
N GLU A 124 -18.42 -2.49 -9.32
CA GLU A 124 -18.01 -3.10 -10.59
C GLU A 124 -17.70 -2.03 -11.64
N LYS A 125 -18.48 -0.94 -11.67
CA LYS A 125 -18.32 0.15 -12.65
C LYS A 125 -18.61 1.53 -12.06
N VAL A 126 -17.88 2.53 -12.55
CA VAL A 126 -18.06 3.96 -12.28
C VAL A 126 -18.05 4.69 -13.61
N GLU A 127 -19.16 5.31 -13.96
CA GLU A 127 -19.37 5.99 -15.24
C GLU A 127 -19.85 7.42 -15.00
N GLN A 128 -19.61 8.28 -15.97
CA GLN A 128 -20.30 9.57 -16.02
C GLN A 128 -21.80 9.32 -16.19
N ALA A 129 -22.64 10.06 -15.46
CA ALA A 129 -24.08 10.01 -15.67
C ALA A 129 -24.43 10.55 -17.07
N GLU A 130 -25.61 10.21 -17.58
CA GLU A 130 -26.08 10.71 -18.88
C GLU A 130 -26.10 12.25 -18.96
N ASP A 131 -26.38 12.91 -17.83
CA ASP A 131 -26.37 14.37 -17.68
C ASP A 131 -25.10 14.91 -17.01
N TYR A 132 -23.95 14.23 -17.20
CA TYR A 132 -22.68 14.62 -16.59
C TYR A 132 -22.21 16.02 -16.98
N GLU A 133 -22.34 16.42 -18.24
CA GLU A 133 -21.88 17.74 -18.69
C GLU A 133 -22.65 18.89 -18.00
N GLU A 134 -23.90 18.64 -17.58
CA GLU A 134 -24.73 19.61 -16.86
C GLU A 134 -24.57 19.50 -15.33
N THR A 135 -24.41 18.27 -14.81
CA THR A 135 -24.51 18.00 -13.36
C THR A 135 -23.21 17.58 -12.69
N GLY A 136 -22.25 17.05 -13.45
CA GLY A 136 -21.02 16.44 -12.95
C GLY A 136 -21.20 15.14 -12.16
N ARG A 137 -22.37 14.50 -12.23
CA ARG A 137 -22.75 13.34 -11.41
C ARG A 137 -22.28 12.01 -12.00
N TRP A 138 -22.06 11.03 -11.14
CA TRP A 138 -21.52 9.72 -11.53
C TRP A 138 -22.54 8.61 -11.30
N THR A 139 -22.58 7.66 -12.21
CA THR A 139 -23.33 6.41 -12.09
C THR A 139 -22.40 5.32 -11.55
N LEU A 140 -22.81 4.67 -10.45
CA LEU A 140 -22.11 3.55 -9.85
C LEU A 140 -22.91 2.27 -10.03
N ILE A 141 -22.27 1.24 -10.55
CA ILE A 141 -22.79 -0.12 -10.63
C ILE A 141 -22.06 -0.98 -9.60
N TYR A 142 -22.80 -1.61 -8.71
CA TYR A 142 -22.22 -2.40 -7.62
C TYR A 142 -23.02 -3.68 -7.36
N ARG A 143 -22.32 -4.73 -6.91
CA ARG A 143 -22.88 -6.03 -6.57
C ARG A 143 -22.75 -6.32 -5.08
N ASN A 144 -23.84 -6.75 -4.45
CA ASN A 144 -23.79 -7.29 -3.10
C ASN A 144 -23.43 -8.79 -3.15
N ALA A 145 -22.32 -9.18 -2.54
CA ALA A 145 -21.84 -10.57 -2.57
C ALA A 145 -22.68 -11.54 -1.73
N THR A 146 -23.54 -11.04 -0.83
CA THR A 146 -24.41 -11.87 0.00
C THR A 146 -25.74 -12.16 -0.70
N THR A 147 -26.34 -11.18 -1.38
CA THR A 147 -27.62 -11.35 -2.10
C THR A 147 -27.46 -11.61 -3.59
N ASP A 148 -26.26 -11.41 -4.16
CA ASP A 148 -25.95 -11.38 -5.59
C ASP A 148 -26.72 -10.31 -6.40
N ASP A 149 -27.32 -9.34 -5.70
CA ASP A 149 -28.02 -8.23 -6.35
C ASP A 149 -27.03 -7.24 -6.97
N VAL A 150 -27.27 -6.89 -8.23
CA VAL A 150 -26.61 -5.77 -8.90
C VAL A 150 -27.52 -4.55 -8.84
N LYS A 151 -26.98 -3.42 -8.41
CA LYS A 151 -27.70 -2.15 -8.31
C LYS A 151 -26.91 -1.02 -8.96
N THR A 152 -27.67 -0.04 -9.43
CA THR A 152 -27.16 1.18 -10.03
C THR A 152 -27.65 2.37 -9.23
N GLU A 153 -26.74 3.26 -8.82
CA GLU A 153 -27.07 4.50 -8.11
C GLU A 153 -26.25 5.69 -8.63
N ILE A 154 -26.86 6.88 -8.60
CA ILE A 154 -26.22 8.14 -9.02
C ILE A 154 -25.73 8.92 -7.79
N PHE A 155 -24.53 9.51 -7.90
CA PHE A 155 -23.85 10.28 -6.85
C PHE A 155 -23.31 11.61 -7.39
N ASP A 156 -23.24 12.63 -6.53
CA ASP A 156 -22.72 13.96 -6.85
C ASP A 156 -21.18 14.01 -6.87
N GLY A 157 -20.53 12.98 -6.35
CA GLY A 157 -19.08 12.83 -6.36
C GLY A 157 -18.64 11.42 -6.01
N VAL A 158 -17.40 11.08 -6.39
CA VAL A 158 -16.80 9.77 -6.14
C VAL A 158 -15.40 9.93 -5.57
N MET A 159 -15.12 9.27 -4.46
CA MET A 159 -13.80 9.15 -3.86
C MET A 159 -13.31 7.70 -3.96
N VAL A 160 -12.22 7.49 -4.69
CA VAL A 160 -11.66 6.14 -4.88
C VAL A 160 -10.60 5.84 -3.83
N CYS A 161 -10.89 4.87 -2.97
CA CYS A 161 -10.09 4.49 -1.81
C CYS A 161 -9.69 3.00 -1.84
N THR A 162 -9.57 2.40 -3.03
CA THR A 162 -9.36 0.96 -3.25
C THR A 162 -7.95 0.46 -2.94
N GLY A 163 -7.02 1.36 -2.63
CA GLY A 163 -5.61 1.04 -2.41
C GLY A 163 -4.85 0.71 -3.71
N HIS A 164 -3.55 0.46 -3.58
CA HIS A 164 -2.65 0.25 -4.74
C HIS A 164 -1.71 -0.96 -4.57
N HIS A 165 -1.93 -1.79 -3.54
CA HIS A 165 -1.14 -2.97 -3.22
C HIS A 165 -1.94 -4.27 -3.40
N THR A 166 -2.60 -4.41 -4.55
CA THR A 166 -3.59 -5.47 -4.79
C THR A 166 -3.25 -6.40 -5.96
N PHE A 167 -2.44 -5.96 -6.92
CA PHE A 167 -2.11 -6.73 -8.13
C PHE A 167 -0.60 -6.99 -8.26
N PRO A 168 -0.15 -8.25 -8.16
CA PRO A 168 1.28 -8.58 -8.13
C PRO A 168 1.96 -8.28 -9.45
N HIS A 169 3.13 -7.63 -9.38
CA HIS A 169 4.00 -7.47 -10.55
C HIS A 169 4.89 -8.70 -10.68
N MET A 170 4.48 -9.66 -11.50
CA MET A 170 5.23 -10.89 -11.75
C MET A 170 6.19 -10.73 -12.94
N PRO A 171 7.51 -10.69 -12.71
CA PRO A 171 8.49 -10.59 -13.80
C PRO A 171 8.53 -11.87 -14.65
N ILE A 172 8.95 -11.68 -15.90
CA ILE A 172 9.20 -12.76 -16.85
C ILE A 172 10.69 -13.13 -16.74
N PHE A 173 10.97 -14.43 -16.60
CA PHE A 173 12.32 -14.98 -16.59
C PHE A 173 12.38 -16.20 -17.52
N TYR A 174 13.53 -16.38 -18.19
CA TYR A 174 13.81 -17.58 -18.96
C TYR A 174 13.94 -18.80 -18.03
N GLY A 175 13.55 -19.99 -18.51
CA GLY A 175 13.59 -21.24 -17.73
C GLY A 175 12.53 -21.38 -16.63
N LYS A 176 11.76 -20.32 -16.32
CA LYS A 176 10.80 -20.31 -15.18
C LYS A 176 9.78 -21.45 -15.23
N ARG A 177 9.37 -21.90 -16.42
CA ARG A 177 8.43 -23.01 -16.62
C ARG A 177 9.03 -24.39 -16.34
N GLN A 178 10.36 -24.51 -16.36
CA GLN A 178 11.09 -25.76 -16.14
C GLN A 178 11.44 -25.98 -14.66
N PHE A 179 11.41 -24.91 -13.86
CA PHE A 179 11.66 -24.98 -12.43
C PHE A 179 10.61 -25.86 -11.74
N ARG A 180 11.09 -26.89 -11.04
CA ARG A 180 10.24 -27.91 -10.38
C ARG A 180 9.76 -27.48 -9.00
N GLY A 181 10.39 -26.47 -8.42
CA GLY A 181 10.05 -25.90 -7.12
C GLY A 181 8.85 -24.95 -7.15
N ARG A 182 8.44 -24.44 -5.98
CA ARG A 182 7.31 -23.52 -5.89
C ARG A 182 7.73 -22.10 -6.26
N ILE A 183 6.95 -21.44 -7.10
CA ILE A 183 7.12 -20.01 -7.42
C ILE A 183 5.89 -19.24 -6.97
N MET A 184 6.09 -18.17 -6.21
CA MET A 184 5.00 -17.29 -5.80
C MET A 184 5.41 -15.81 -5.74
N HIS A 185 4.42 -14.93 -5.60
CA HIS A 185 4.64 -13.53 -5.28
C HIS A 185 4.53 -13.30 -3.77
N SER A 186 5.15 -12.24 -3.25
CA SER A 186 5.01 -11.81 -1.84
C SER A 186 3.57 -11.54 -1.44
N HIS A 187 2.68 -11.25 -2.39
CA HIS A 187 1.23 -11.11 -2.20
C HIS A 187 0.59 -12.36 -1.60
N SER A 188 1.12 -13.54 -1.96
CA SER A 188 0.62 -14.84 -1.53
C SER A 188 1.31 -15.39 -0.29
N TYR A 189 2.40 -14.76 0.18
CA TYR A 189 3.12 -15.21 1.38
C TYR A 189 2.31 -14.91 2.64
N ARG A 190 2.31 -15.81 3.62
CA ARG A 190 1.56 -15.66 4.89
C ARG A 190 2.35 -16.01 6.13
N ASP A 191 3.01 -17.16 6.13
CA ASP A 191 3.70 -17.72 7.28
C ASP A 191 4.96 -18.48 6.82
N SER A 192 6.01 -18.46 7.64
CA SER A 192 7.30 -19.08 7.34
C SER A 192 7.32 -20.58 7.63
N THR A 193 6.36 -21.12 8.40
CA THR A 193 6.31 -22.54 8.78
C THR A 193 6.24 -23.50 7.58
N GLU A 194 5.61 -23.10 6.47
CA GLU A 194 5.55 -23.90 5.23
C GLU A 194 6.91 -24.08 4.52
N TYR A 195 7.92 -23.38 5.00
CA TYR A 195 9.28 -23.37 4.43
C TYR A 195 10.28 -24.09 5.33
N ALA A 196 9.82 -24.83 6.33
CA ALA A 196 10.66 -25.67 7.18
C ALA A 196 11.61 -26.53 6.34
N ASP A 197 12.91 -26.48 6.68
CA ASP A 197 13.99 -27.24 6.04
C ASP A 197 14.23 -26.96 4.54
N LYS A 198 13.59 -25.94 3.96
CA LYS A 198 13.77 -25.55 2.55
C LYS A 198 14.85 -24.50 2.34
N LYS A 199 15.48 -24.52 1.16
CA LYS A 199 16.28 -23.43 0.61
C LYS A 199 15.37 -22.48 -0.18
N VAL A 200 15.29 -21.22 0.22
CA VAL A 200 14.33 -20.27 -0.37
C VAL A 200 15.07 -19.07 -0.97
N LEU A 201 14.74 -18.72 -2.22
CA LEU A 201 15.20 -17.49 -2.85
C LEU A 201 14.11 -16.42 -2.80
N VAL A 202 14.42 -15.28 -2.19
CA VAL A 202 13.58 -14.08 -2.24
C VAL A 202 14.17 -13.11 -3.27
N VAL A 203 13.38 -12.72 -4.26
CA VAL A 203 13.81 -11.81 -5.33
C VAL A 203 13.20 -10.43 -5.10
N GLY A 204 14.04 -9.45 -4.79
CA GLY A 204 13.63 -8.07 -4.53
C GLY A 204 14.04 -7.60 -3.13
N LEU A 205 14.60 -6.39 -3.07
CA LEU A 205 15.15 -5.80 -1.84
C LEU A 205 14.31 -4.59 -1.37
N GLY A 206 12.98 -4.71 -1.48
CA GLY A 206 12.06 -3.77 -0.83
C GLY A 206 11.63 -4.28 0.55
N ASN A 207 10.79 -3.51 1.27
CA ASN A 207 10.29 -3.89 2.60
C ASN A 207 9.72 -5.31 2.65
N SER A 208 8.83 -5.68 1.73
CA SER A 208 8.26 -7.04 1.72
C SER A 208 9.31 -8.12 1.50
N GLY A 209 10.30 -7.89 0.63
CA GLY A 209 11.34 -8.89 0.36
C GLY A 209 12.25 -9.10 1.57
N VAL A 210 12.61 -8.00 2.24
CA VAL A 210 13.45 -8.06 3.44
C VAL A 210 12.70 -8.69 4.62
N ASP A 211 11.46 -8.28 4.88
CA ASP A 211 10.66 -8.85 5.96
C ASP A 211 10.40 -10.35 5.76
N ILE A 212 10.06 -10.77 4.53
CA ILE A 212 9.91 -12.20 4.19
C ILE A 212 11.24 -12.93 4.38
N ALA A 213 12.36 -12.39 3.91
CA ALA A 213 13.67 -13.03 4.07
C ALA A 213 14.03 -13.24 5.54
N VAL A 214 13.79 -12.23 6.39
CA VAL A 214 14.02 -12.31 7.85
C VAL A 214 13.07 -13.29 8.52
N ASP A 215 11.78 -13.29 8.14
CA ASP A 215 10.77 -14.17 8.72
C ASP A 215 11.04 -15.64 8.37
N LEU A 216 11.44 -15.92 7.12
CA LEU A 216 11.84 -17.25 6.66
C LEU A 216 12.99 -17.84 7.48
N CYS A 217 13.91 -17.04 8.00
CA CYS A 217 15.03 -17.53 8.82
C CYS A 217 14.60 -18.26 10.11
N LYS A 218 13.33 -18.18 10.50
CA LYS A 218 12.80 -18.94 11.65
C LYS A 218 12.67 -20.44 11.36
N HIS A 219 12.45 -20.82 10.10
CA HIS A 219 12.11 -22.20 9.71
C HIS A 219 12.90 -22.71 8.50
N ALA A 220 13.28 -21.85 7.55
CA ALA A 220 14.01 -22.24 6.36
C ALA A 220 15.45 -22.70 6.67
N LYS A 221 15.92 -23.69 5.91
CA LYS A 221 17.30 -24.20 5.98
C LYS A 221 18.33 -23.16 5.53
N GLN A 222 18.00 -22.41 4.48
CA GLN A 222 18.83 -21.32 3.97
C GLN A 222 17.97 -20.31 3.22
N VAL A 223 18.20 -19.02 3.46
CA VAL A 223 17.56 -17.94 2.70
C VAL A 223 18.59 -17.26 1.82
N TYR A 224 18.26 -17.12 0.54
CA TYR A 224 18.98 -16.29 -0.42
C TYR A 224 18.15 -15.05 -0.74
N LEU A 225 18.79 -13.88 -0.77
CA LEU A 225 18.13 -12.61 -1.07
C LEU A 225 18.77 -12.00 -2.32
N SER A 226 18.03 -11.98 -3.43
CA SER A 226 18.53 -11.46 -4.71
C SER A 226 18.18 -9.98 -4.89
N SER A 227 19.18 -9.16 -5.22
CA SER A 227 18.99 -7.73 -5.51
C SER A 227 19.70 -7.29 -6.79
N ARG A 228 19.03 -6.42 -7.56
CA ARG A 228 19.58 -5.81 -8.79
C ARG A 228 20.46 -4.59 -8.53
N ARG A 229 20.09 -3.78 -7.54
CA ARG A 229 20.61 -2.41 -7.39
C ARG A 229 21.09 -2.08 -5.98
N GLY A 230 21.01 -3.01 -5.04
CA GLY A 230 21.17 -2.70 -3.61
C GLY A 230 20.06 -1.79 -3.09
N ALA A 231 20.08 -1.51 -1.80
CA ALA A 231 19.16 -0.57 -1.14
C ALA A 231 19.78 -0.07 0.17
N TRP A 232 19.46 1.18 0.51
CA TRP A 232 19.73 1.67 1.85
C TRP A 232 18.77 1.01 2.82
N ILE A 233 19.31 0.20 3.73
CA ILE A 233 18.56 -0.38 4.84
C ILE A 233 18.66 0.55 6.04
N ILE A 234 17.53 0.91 6.63
CA ILE A 234 17.43 1.76 7.82
C ILE A 234 16.68 1.02 8.93
N SER A 235 17.01 1.32 10.18
CA SER A 235 16.32 0.78 11.35
C SER A 235 15.14 1.66 11.73
N ARG A 236 14.11 1.07 12.36
CA ARG A 236 12.96 1.79 12.94
C ARG A 236 13.41 2.70 14.09
N LYS A 237 14.47 2.32 14.80
CA LYS A 237 15.09 3.14 15.84
C LYS A 237 16.26 3.95 15.28
N PHE A 238 16.36 5.17 15.76
CA PHE A 238 17.51 6.04 15.61
C PHE A 238 18.28 6.14 16.92
N LEU A 239 19.18 7.12 17.04
CA LEU A 239 20.00 7.35 18.22
C LEU A 239 19.14 7.37 19.50
N CYS A 240 19.66 6.73 20.56
CA CYS A 240 19.00 6.60 21.87
C CYS A 240 17.63 5.88 21.85
N GLY A 241 17.32 5.12 20.80
CA GLY A 241 16.05 4.38 20.71
C GLY A 241 14.86 5.24 20.28
N ILE A 242 15.09 6.50 19.88
CA ILE A 242 14.04 7.39 19.37
C ILE A 242 13.56 6.85 18.01
N PRO A 243 12.25 6.85 17.70
CA PRO A 243 11.75 6.48 16.37
C PRO A 243 12.40 7.31 15.26
N ALA A 244 12.94 6.63 14.25
CA ALA A 244 13.71 7.27 13.19
C ALA A 244 12.88 8.21 12.32
N ASP A 245 11.62 7.87 12.10
CA ASP A 245 10.63 8.68 11.41
C ASP A 245 10.27 9.96 12.18
N ALA A 246 10.09 9.89 13.50
CA ALA A 246 9.82 11.05 14.34
C ALA A 246 11.01 12.03 14.34
N PHE A 247 12.24 11.50 14.35
CA PHE A 247 13.44 12.33 14.23
C PHE A 247 13.59 12.94 12.83
N ALA A 248 13.40 12.14 11.77
CA ALA A 248 13.65 12.55 10.40
C ALA A 248 12.57 13.51 9.86
N ASN A 249 11.31 13.37 10.28
CA ASN A 249 10.19 14.15 9.77
C ASN A 249 9.93 15.42 10.60
N THR A 250 10.95 16.24 10.78
CA THR A 250 10.83 17.53 11.51
C THR A 250 10.94 18.72 10.58
N ARG A 251 10.15 19.78 10.84
CA ARG A 251 10.17 21.03 10.04
C ARG A 251 11.57 21.64 9.91
N LEU A 252 12.37 21.52 10.97
CA LEU A 252 13.76 21.98 10.99
C LEU A 252 14.61 21.24 9.94
N LEU A 253 14.57 19.89 9.93
CA LEU A 253 15.31 19.11 8.93
C LEU A 253 14.83 19.40 7.51
N PHE A 254 13.52 19.57 7.29
CA PHE A 254 12.99 19.95 5.98
C PHE A 254 13.41 21.34 5.50
N SER A 255 13.89 22.20 6.40
CA SER A 255 14.40 23.53 6.07
C SER A 255 15.89 23.53 5.67
N LEU A 256 16.59 22.41 5.86
CA LEU A 256 18.01 22.29 5.53
C LEU A 256 18.24 22.01 4.02
N PRO A 257 19.43 22.34 3.48
CA PRO A 257 19.76 22.06 2.09
C PRO A 257 19.68 20.57 1.74
N LYS A 258 19.09 20.24 0.59
CA LYS A 258 18.92 18.84 0.13
C LYS A 258 20.25 18.06 0.04
N SER A 259 21.34 18.73 -0.34
CA SER A 259 22.68 18.12 -0.40
C SER A 259 23.14 17.65 0.98
N PHE A 260 22.93 18.48 2.00
CA PHE A 260 23.22 18.14 3.39
C PHE A 260 22.36 16.96 3.86
N LEU A 261 21.05 16.98 3.59
CA LEU A 261 20.14 15.88 3.96
C LEU A 261 20.55 14.54 3.30
N LYS A 262 20.89 14.56 2.01
CA LYS A 262 21.38 13.36 1.30
C LYS A 262 22.68 12.84 1.88
N TRP A 263 23.59 13.73 2.28
CA TRP A 263 24.85 13.36 2.94
C TRP A 263 24.59 12.79 4.33
N ALA A 264 23.81 13.48 5.16
CA ALA A 264 23.48 13.06 6.53
C ALA A 264 22.78 11.70 6.53
N PHE A 265 21.81 11.49 5.62
CA PHE A 265 21.16 10.21 5.44
C PHE A 265 22.16 9.08 5.15
N GLN A 266 23.06 9.28 4.18
CA GLN A 266 24.08 8.27 3.85
C GLN A 266 25.06 8.03 5.00
N PHE A 267 25.46 9.10 5.68
CA PHE A 267 26.34 9.03 6.84
C PHE A 267 25.72 8.18 7.95
N PHE A 268 24.50 8.50 8.37
CA PHE A 268 23.81 7.77 9.43
C PHE A 268 23.44 6.33 9.03
N ALA A 269 23.07 6.10 7.76
CA ALA A 269 22.84 4.75 7.26
C ALA A 269 24.11 3.89 7.39
N ASN A 270 25.26 4.38 6.92
CA ASN A 270 26.53 3.64 7.03
C ASN A 270 27.07 3.55 8.46
N LEU A 271 26.74 4.51 9.32
CA LEU A 271 27.09 4.48 10.73
C LEU A 271 26.35 3.36 11.48
N HIS A 272 25.10 3.09 11.09
CA HIS A 272 24.33 1.99 11.66
C HIS A 272 24.94 0.63 11.30
N PHE A 273 25.22 0.40 10.02
CA PHE A 273 26.12 -0.65 9.55
C PHE A 273 26.63 -0.29 8.15
N ASN A 274 27.82 -0.77 7.78
CA ASN A 274 28.44 -0.41 6.51
C ASN A 274 27.79 -1.17 5.33
N HIS A 275 26.89 -0.52 4.57
CA HIS A 275 26.21 -1.13 3.42
C HIS A 275 27.17 -1.61 2.33
N GLY A 276 28.37 -1.03 2.22
CA GLY A 276 29.39 -1.48 1.28
C GLY A 276 29.94 -2.87 1.62
N LEU A 277 30.24 -3.12 2.90
CA LEU A 277 30.72 -4.42 3.37
C LEU A 277 29.66 -5.52 3.24
N TYR A 278 28.38 -5.16 3.34
CA TYR A 278 27.26 -6.09 3.20
C TYR A 278 26.80 -6.26 1.74
N GLY A 279 27.42 -5.58 0.77
CA GLY A 279 27.00 -5.63 -0.64
C GLY A 279 25.65 -4.96 -0.93
N LEU A 280 25.12 -4.17 0.01
CA LEU A 280 23.82 -3.51 -0.08
C LEU A 280 23.89 -2.09 -0.64
N LYS A 281 25.09 -1.50 -0.74
CA LYS A 281 25.27 -0.10 -1.17
C LYS A 281 24.70 0.11 -2.57
N PRO A 282 23.69 0.97 -2.75
CA PRO A 282 23.11 1.22 -4.06
C PRO A 282 23.99 2.12 -4.92
N GLN A 283 23.82 2.04 -6.24
CA GLN A 283 24.51 2.90 -7.21
C GLN A 283 24.04 4.36 -7.14
N ASN A 284 22.77 4.60 -6.76
CA ASN A 284 22.19 5.94 -6.67
C ASN A 284 22.56 6.63 -5.35
N ARG A 285 22.59 7.97 -5.36
CA ARG A 285 22.87 8.77 -4.15
C ARG A 285 21.66 8.74 -3.21
N GLY A 286 21.90 8.97 -1.91
CA GLY A 286 20.88 8.86 -0.86
C GLY A 286 19.57 9.60 -1.17
N LEU A 287 18.45 9.06 -0.69
CA LEU A 287 17.07 9.56 -0.84
C LEU A 287 16.49 9.58 -2.28
N GLU A 288 17.20 9.06 -3.30
CA GLU A 288 16.67 8.93 -4.67
C GLU A 288 15.85 7.65 -4.87
N THR A 289 15.96 6.71 -3.94
CA THR A 289 15.16 5.48 -3.89
C THR A 289 14.55 5.38 -2.50
N HIS A 290 13.34 4.83 -2.40
CA HIS A 290 12.72 4.58 -1.12
C HIS A 290 13.61 3.64 -0.30
N PRO A 291 14.04 4.04 0.91
CA PRO A 291 14.84 3.18 1.76
C PRO A 291 14.00 1.99 2.23
N THR A 292 14.68 0.88 2.50
CA THR A 292 14.06 -0.31 3.06
C THR A 292 14.25 -0.31 4.57
N ILE A 293 13.20 -0.60 5.31
CA ILE A 293 13.19 -0.53 6.77
C ILE A 293 13.34 -1.96 7.29
N SER A 294 14.41 -2.22 8.04
CA SER A 294 14.62 -3.50 8.72
C SER A 294 15.62 -3.36 9.85
N ASP A 295 15.23 -3.86 11.02
CA ASP A 295 16.09 -3.91 12.21
C ASP A 295 16.95 -5.19 12.24
N ASP A 296 16.47 -6.28 11.63
CA ASP A 296 17.03 -7.63 11.79
C ASP A 296 17.91 -8.08 10.63
N LEU A 297 17.70 -7.56 9.41
CA LEU A 297 18.42 -8.01 8.22
C LEU A 297 19.95 -8.02 8.40
N PRO A 298 20.61 -6.98 8.95
CA PRO A 298 22.06 -7.00 9.11
C PRO A 298 22.53 -8.15 10.00
N VAL A 299 21.83 -8.42 11.10
CA VAL A 299 22.16 -9.52 12.02
C VAL A 299 21.98 -10.88 11.32
N LYS A 300 20.90 -11.03 10.56
CA LYS A 300 20.65 -12.26 9.78
C LYS A 300 21.70 -12.50 8.70
N MET A 301 22.21 -11.45 8.07
CA MET A 301 23.33 -11.55 7.13
C MET A 301 24.64 -11.93 7.81
N LEU A 302 24.97 -11.31 8.96
CA LEU A 302 26.19 -11.64 9.71
C LEU A 302 26.22 -13.10 10.19
N SER A 303 25.06 -13.62 10.59
CA SER A 303 24.92 -15.02 11.02
C SER A 303 24.88 -16.03 9.85
N GLY A 304 24.93 -15.58 8.59
CA GLY A 304 24.85 -16.44 7.41
C GLY A 304 23.44 -16.98 7.09
N GLN A 305 22.42 -16.64 7.90
CA GLN A 305 21.05 -17.08 7.68
C GLN A 305 20.44 -16.47 6.39
N VAL A 306 20.84 -15.25 6.05
CA VAL A 306 20.50 -14.59 4.78
C VAL A 306 21.78 -14.35 3.98
N ILE A 307 21.86 -14.93 2.79
CA ILE A 307 22.98 -14.71 1.86
C ILE A 307 22.49 -13.80 0.72
N LEU A 308 23.09 -12.61 0.62
CA LEU A 308 22.81 -11.70 -0.49
C LEU A 308 23.38 -12.26 -1.79
N LYS A 309 22.59 -12.23 -2.84
CA LYS A 309 22.93 -12.69 -4.18
C LYS A 309 22.71 -11.60 -5.23
N PRO A 310 23.49 -11.61 -6.34
CA PRO A 310 23.18 -10.82 -7.52
C PRO A 310 21.80 -11.15 -8.09
N ASN A 311 21.42 -10.40 -9.12
CA ASN A 311 20.15 -10.63 -9.77
C ASN A 311 20.11 -11.98 -10.52
N VAL A 312 18.91 -12.54 -10.58
CA VAL A 312 18.62 -13.77 -11.31
C VAL A 312 18.72 -13.50 -12.81
N GLN A 313 19.48 -14.32 -13.52
CA GLN A 313 19.57 -14.29 -14.97
C GLN A 313 18.48 -15.20 -15.58
N HIS A 314 18.47 -16.48 -15.18
CA HIS A 314 17.48 -17.45 -15.62
C HIS A 314 17.33 -18.63 -14.64
N PHE A 315 16.24 -19.37 -14.79
CA PHE A 315 15.93 -20.55 -13.97
C PHE A 315 16.49 -21.82 -14.61
N THR A 316 16.83 -22.79 -13.76
CA THR A 316 17.09 -24.18 -14.12
C THR A 316 15.97 -25.06 -13.56
N GLU A 317 16.04 -26.39 -13.74
CA GLU A 317 15.02 -27.29 -13.18
C GLU A 317 14.99 -27.30 -11.65
N THR A 318 16.14 -27.12 -11.00
CA THR A 318 16.32 -27.25 -9.54
C THR A 318 16.77 -25.96 -8.85
N GLY A 319 16.88 -24.85 -9.59
CA GLY A 319 17.47 -23.64 -9.06
C GLY A 319 17.46 -22.44 -10.02
N VAL A 320 18.44 -21.56 -9.82
CA VAL A 320 18.64 -20.38 -10.67
C VAL A 320 20.12 -20.15 -10.96
N ILE A 321 20.39 -19.57 -12.13
CA ILE A 321 21.69 -19.01 -12.49
C ILE A 321 21.61 -17.48 -12.31
N LEU A 322 22.59 -16.96 -11.59
CA LEU A 322 22.72 -15.56 -11.23
C LEU A 322 23.61 -14.80 -12.22
N ASP A 323 23.57 -13.47 -12.22
CA ASP A 323 24.34 -12.63 -13.15
C ASP A 323 25.87 -12.81 -13.03
N ASN A 324 26.38 -13.38 -11.94
CA ASN A 324 27.78 -13.74 -11.75
C ASN A 324 28.12 -15.17 -12.22
N ASN A 325 27.20 -15.84 -12.94
CA ASN A 325 27.27 -17.24 -13.36
C ASN A 325 27.29 -18.27 -12.21
N GLU A 326 27.00 -17.86 -10.97
CA GLU A 326 26.80 -18.79 -9.87
C GLU A 326 25.45 -19.50 -10.03
N CYS A 327 25.46 -20.83 -9.87
CA CYS A 327 24.24 -21.64 -9.82
C CYS A 327 23.88 -21.92 -8.35
N ILE A 328 22.65 -21.60 -7.97
CA ILE A 328 22.12 -21.94 -6.64
C ILE A 328 20.91 -22.86 -6.78
N GLU A 329 20.92 -23.95 -6.03
CA GLU A 329 19.76 -24.85 -5.91
C GLU A 329 18.81 -24.33 -4.82
N VAL A 330 17.53 -24.22 -5.16
CA VAL A 330 16.49 -23.71 -4.27
C VAL A 330 15.19 -24.48 -4.46
N ASP A 331 14.47 -24.69 -3.37
CA ASP A 331 13.19 -25.40 -3.37
C ASP A 331 12.04 -24.46 -3.74
N ASP A 332 12.08 -23.23 -3.21
CA ASP A 332 11.03 -22.24 -3.39
C ASP A 332 11.61 -20.87 -3.82
N VAL A 333 10.90 -20.14 -4.69
CA VAL A 333 11.21 -18.78 -5.10
C VAL A 333 10.04 -17.84 -4.82
N ILE A 334 10.31 -16.76 -4.08
CA ILE A 334 9.34 -15.72 -3.74
C ILE A 334 9.73 -14.41 -4.42
N PHE A 335 8.89 -13.95 -5.34
CA PHE A 335 9.02 -12.63 -5.96
C PHE A 335 8.44 -11.54 -5.06
N ALA A 336 9.31 -10.70 -4.51
CA ALA A 336 8.97 -9.48 -3.79
C ALA A 336 9.19 -8.26 -4.72
N THR A 337 8.59 -8.31 -5.91
CA THR A 337 8.89 -7.42 -7.04
C THR A 337 7.91 -6.27 -7.23
N GLY A 338 7.16 -5.95 -6.16
CA GLY A 338 6.20 -4.84 -6.12
C GLY A 338 4.82 -5.21 -6.66
N GLN A 339 3.95 -4.22 -6.72
CA GLN A 339 2.58 -4.36 -7.17
C GLN A 339 2.34 -3.40 -8.35
N ASN A 340 1.48 -3.78 -9.28
CA ASN A 340 1.00 -2.93 -10.36
C ASN A 340 -0.15 -2.06 -9.86
N THR A 341 -0.13 -0.77 -10.22
CA THR A 341 -1.23 0.18 -9.98
C THR A 341 -2.35 -0.04 -11.01
N LEU A 342 -3.16 -1.09 -10.84
CA LEU A 342 -4.22 -1.46 -11.79
C LEU A 342 -5.70 -1.39 -11.33
N PRO A 343 -6.10 -1.17 -10.05
CA PRO A 343 -7.52 -1.34 -9.70
C PRO A 343 -8.50 -0.29 -10.28
N PHE A 344 -8.05 0.92 -10.59
CA PHE A 344 -8.96 1.98 -11.10
C PHE A 344 -9.24 1.88 -12.60
N ARG A 345 -8.40 1.14 -13.34
CA ARG A 345 -8.46 1.05 -14.81
C ARG A 345 -9.63 0.21 -15.34
N GLU A 346 -10.08 -0.74 -14.54
CA GLU A 346 -11.14 -1.70 -14.94
C GLU A 346 -12.54 -1.18 -14.59
N ILE A 347 -12.63 -0.26 -13.63
CA ILE A 347 -13.91 0.24 -13.11
C ILE A 347 -14.37 1.51 -13.86
N MET A 348 -13.47 2.27 -14.50
CA MET A 348 -13.83 3.46 -15.30
C MET A 348 -13.74 3.21 -16.80
N GLU A 349 -14.74 3.67 -17.56
CA GLU A 349 -14.73 3.68 -19.03
C GLU A 349 -13.84 4.78 -19.67
N GLU A 350 -13.65 4.64 -20.99
CA GLU A 350 -12.60 5.13 -21.90
C GLU A 350 -12.22 6.64 -21.91
N ASP A 351 -12.91 7.55 -21.22
CA ASP A 351 -12.68 9.00 -21.41
C ASP A 351 -11.36 9.53 -20.81
N ILE A 352 -10.79 8.80 -19.84
CA ILE A 352 -9.41 9.07 -19.37
C ILE A 352 -8.37 8.56 -20.39
N GLU A 353 -8.75 7.64 -21.28
CA GLU A 353 -7.88 7.01 -22.26
C GLU A 353 -7.50 7.95 -23.41
N GLN A 354 -8.43 8.81 -23.86
CA GLN A 354 -8.14 9.80 -24.91
C GLN A 354 -7.12 10.86 -24.46
N LYS A 355 -7.13 11.25 -23.17
CA LYS A 355 -6.10 12.17 -22.61
C LYS A 355 -4.74 11.50 -22.42
N ARG A 356 -4.63 10.18 -22.58
CA ARG A 356 -3.45 9.36 -22.25
C ARG A 356 -2.62 8.85 -23.43
N LYS A 357 -3.06 8.98 -24.69
CA LYS A 357 -2.23 8.63 -25.88
C LYS A 357 -0.89 9.40 -25.98
N ARG A 358 -0.49 10.18 -24.96
CA ARG A 358 0.72 11.03 -24.94
C ARG A 358 1.69 10.83 -23.75
N SER A 359 1.48 9.93 -22.78
CA SER A 359 2.46 9.80 -21.65
C SER A 359 2.27 8.55 -20.76
N SER A 360 3.39 7.94 -20.34
CA SER A 360 3.49 6.83 -19.38
C SER A 360 3.26 7.21 -17.90
N PHE A 361 2.92 8.48 -17.62
CA PHE A 361 2.66 8.97 -16.27
C PHE A 361 1.16 9.13 -15.99
N ILE A 362 0.71 8.76 -14.79
CA ILE A 362 -0.62 9.15 -14.31
C ILE A 362 -0.58 10.64 -13.97
N LYS A 363 -1.10 11.49 -14.86
CA LYS A 363 -1.30 12.91 -14.56
C LYS A 363 -2.45 13.04 -13.57
N THR A 364 -2.09 13.32 -12.33
CA THR A 364 -2.99 13.71 -11.23
C THR A 364 -2.62 15.13 -10.82
N GLN A 365 -3.58 15.95 -10.40
CA GLN A 365 -3.24 17.20 -9.73
C GLN A 365 -3.05 16.86 -8.25
N ARG A 366 -1.81 17.02 -7.75
CA ARG A 366 -1.41 16.69 -6.37
C ARG A 366 -1.70 15.23 -5.97
N HIS A 367 -1.51 14.26 -6.87
CA HIS A 367 -1.84 12.84 -6.62
C HIS A 367 -3.32 12.53 -6.40
N THR A 368 -4.19 13.51 -6.62
CA THR A 368 -5.65 13.35 -6.71
C THR A 368 -6.07 13.49 -8.18
N ILE A 369 -6.95 12.60 -8.66
CA ILE A 369 -7.61 12.81 -9.96
C ILE A 369 -8.68 13.87 -9.73
N GLN A 370 -8.43 15.10 -10.17
CA GLN A 370 -9.47 16.11 -10.28
C GLN A 370 -10.05 16.02 -11.69
N VAL A 371 -11.31 15.59 -11.79
CA VAL A 371 -12.10 15.86 -13.00
C VAL A 371 -12.72 17.23 -12.77
N PRO A 372 -12.34 18.26 -13.55
CA PRO A 372 -12.90 19.59 -13.36
C PRO A 372 -14.41 19.53 -13.63
N VAL A 373 -15.20 19.94 -12.65
CA VAL A 373 -16.59 20.34 -12.88
C VAL A 373 -16.50 21.73 -13.49
N MET A 374 -16.95 21.88 -14.74
CA MET A 374 -17.15 23.20 -15.33
C MET A 374 -18.30 23.86 -14.57
N LEU A 375 -17.98 24.72 -13.62
CA LEU A 375 -18.97 25.63 -13.04
C LEU A 375 -19.30 26.67 -14.13
N THR A 376 -20.38 26.46 -14.87
CA THR A 376 -20.98 27.55 -15.63
C THR A 376 -21.75 28.43 -14.65
N ASN A 377 -21.37 29.71 -14.59
CA ASN A 377 -21.96 30.77 -13.74
C ASN A 377 -23.47 30.93 -13.90
#